data_AF-A0A930YSV9-F1
#
_entry.id   AF-A0A930YSV9-F1
#
_cell.length_a   1.000
_cell.length_b   1.000
_cell.length_c   1.000
_cell.angle_alpha   90.00
_cell.angle_beta   90.00
_cell.angle_gamma   90.00
#
_symmetry.space_group_name_H-M   'P 1'
#
loop_
_entity.id
_entity.type
_entity.pdbx_description
1 polymer ?
#
loop_
_entity_poly.entity_id
_entity_poly.type
_entity_poly.pdbx_seq_one_letter_code
_entity_poly.pdbx_strand_id
1 'polypeptide(L)'
;MSVLRKKCTSLFLVLIAVVITLLCNTHTAYAEDTTGLAFNKITIEDASTHTQIADLTAGEVPALKAGVTYALNVSYNVSSALQFTPTYLNVQFGNGTYVTALPGSTFTEGAITNTSFSKLVKTPTGTGTSPYGYPIAGSNESRSGDLKYMTKSGLVRVDTKSEIRFRIDEAYENEDAGQIIANAIKVSLSTDATNNIDSHSFNINPADTPHYGFYVNQSTEVVPKGGTTGTIETYNSGSGKSLTEANSKTTVQIVYPKDIELVSLEETNLYHTNGTIVNTVVEGDNKVATVEWNEPGSYSGGLNFKPHLKVPADSTRANGSTFDVTLRNFKKTIWNDTPNADRTSGTQTATMKVTIIDGTNPEKITTHALVDHAPNWALKKYDTYNTRLGAYLIKNEPPSPTEPKTLEMTIDDGNTAIIRGVTIPYKPGMTYGPIHWTASDGSSGTADPSILQKPSSSGAQNVSALITNTALGLDINTSITSIKVDLGPIPGGYDGIKPVNDLLDTSNPADKHVNDEYYGWSYISNGVYGSWKQGADADVKTTVKLCTTGGTPTAGDVITGKTSAPEVLNGVGTISKSQ
;
A
#
# COMPACT_ATOMS: atom_id res chain seq x y z
N MET A 1 -44.01 35.36 31.17
CA MET A 1 -44.75 34.62 30.11
C MET A 1 -44.61 35.21 28.69
N SER A 2 -44.37 36.52 28.49
CA SER A 2 -44.39 37.11 27.13
C SER A 2 -43.11 36.89 26.29
N VAL A 3 -41.94 36.73 26.92
CA VAL A 3 -40.65 36.52 26.22
C VAL A 3 -40.51 35.09 25.69
N LEU A 4 -40.99 34.09 26.44
CA LEU A 4 -40.97 32.68 26.04
C LEU A 4 -41.93 32.42 24.87
N ARG A 5 -43.11 33.08 24.86
CA ARG A 5 -44.03 33.04 23.71
C ARG A 5 -43.38 33.62 22.46
N LYS A 6 -42.74 34.80 22.53
CA LYS A 6 -42.05 35.40 21.36
C LYS A 6 -40.93 34.52 20.80
N LYS A 7 -40.11 33.89 21.66
CA LYS A 7 -39.05 32.97 21.19
C LYS A 7 -39.61 31.70 20.56
N CYS A 8 -40.67 31.12 21.12
CA CYS A 8 -41.35 29.97 20.50
C CYS A 8 -42.02 30.35 19.18
N THR A 9 -42.65 31.53 19.06
CA THR A 9 -43.28 31.97 17.81
C THR A 9 -42.26 32.24 16.71
N SER A 10 -41.10 32.84 17.03
CA SER A 10 -40.01 33.02 16.06
C SER A 10 -39.39 31.69 15.64
N LEU A 11 -39.20 30.74 16.56
CA LEU A 11 -38.71 29.40 16.22
C LEU A 11 -39.70 28.65 15.32
N PHE A 12 -41.01 28.77 15.59
CA PHE A 12 -42.06 28.17 14.76
C PHE A 12 -42.14 28.81 13.38
N LEU A 13 -41.96 30.14 13.27
CA LEU A 13 -41.91 30.85 11.99
C LEU A 13 -40.69 30.49 11.16
N VAL A 14 -39.52 30.29 11.79
CA VAL A 14 -38.31 29.81 11.11
C VAL A 14 -38.47 28.35 10.68
N LEU A 15 -39.07 27.50 11.51
CA LEU A 15 -39.35 26.10 11.15
C LEU A 15 -40.35 26.02 9.98
N ILE A 16 -41.41 26.83 10.01
CA ILE A 16 -42.38 26.94 8.92
C ILE A 16 -41.71 27.50 7.66
N ALA A 17 -40.84 28.51 7.77
CA ALA A 17 -40.12 29.04 6.63
C ALA A 17 -39.19 27.98 6.01
N VAL A 18 -38.44 27.22 6.82
CA VAL A 18 -37.56 26.12 6.37
C VAL A 18 -38.37 24.96 5.76
N VAL A 19 -39.51 24.62 6.34
CA VAL A 19 -40.42 23.59 5.81
C VAL A 19 -41.09 24.08 4.52
N ILE A 20 -41.43 25.37 4.39
CA ILE A 20 -41.94 25.97 3.16
C ILE A 20 -40.84 26.09 2.10
N THR A 21 -39.58 26.41 2.41
CA THR A 21 -38.50 26.35 1.42
C THR A 21 -38.16 24.91 1.02
N LEU A 22 -38.23 23.93 1.93
CA LEU A 22 -38.14 22.51 1.57
C LEU A 22 -39.32 22.07 0.69
N LEU A 23 -40.55 22.47 1.00
CA LEU A 23 -41.76 22.09 0.24
C LEU A 23 -41.90 22.87 -1.08
N CYS A 24 -41.48 24.13 -1.13
CA CYS A 24 -41.44 24.92 -2.36
C CYS A 24 -40.32 24.47 -3.30
N ASN A 25 -39.26 23.84 -2.78
CA ASN A 25 -38.27 23.14 -3.61
C ASN A 25 -38.75 21.76 -4.09
N THR A 26 -39.89 21.25 -3.62
CA THR A 26 -40.46 19.95 -4.05
C THR A 26 -41.72 20.06 -4.91
N HIS A 27 -42.09 21.26 -5.36
CA HIS A 27 -43.19 21.45 -6.30
C HIS A 27 -42.71 22.17 -7.55
N THR A 28 -41.96 21.45 -8.39
CA THR A 28 -42.05 21.66 -9.83
C THR A 28 -43.47 21.35 -10.26
N ALA A 29 -44.19 22.36 -10.74
CA ALA A 29 -45.48 22.15 -11.40
C ALA A 29 -45.27 21.19 -12.58
N TYR A 30 -45.78 19.96 -12.47
CA TYR A 30 -45.79 19.01 -13.55
C TYR A 30 -46.63 19.59 -14.69
N ALA A 31 -46.02 19.79 -15.85
CA ALA A 31 -46.81 19.84 -17.08
C ALA A 31 -47.48 18.46 -17.22
N GLU A 32 -48.80 18.42 -17.40
CA GLU A 32 -49.49 17.18 -17.75
C GLU A 32 -48.84 16.60 -19.02
N ASP A 33 -48.25 15.41 -18.88
CA ASP A 33 -47.58 14.71 -19.98
C ASP A 33 -48.62 14.22 -21.00
N THR A 34 -48.67 14.90 -22.14
CA THR A 34 -49.57 14.54 -23.25
C THR A 34 -49.05 13.41 -24.14
N THR A 35 -47.85 12.84 -23.87
CA THR A 35 -47.20 11.86 -24.76
C THR A 35 -47.32 10.40 -24.29
N GLY A 36 -47.55 10.18 -22.98
CA GLY A 36 -47.73 8.86 -22.38
C GLY A 36 -46.43 8.05 -22.28
N LEU A 37 -45.28 8.72 -22.25
CA LEU A 37 -43.95 8.12 -22.14
C LEU A 37 -43.41 8.35 -20.72
N ALA A 38 -43.50 7.33 -19.87
CA ALA A 38 -43.15 7.42 -18.45
C ALA A 38 -42.39 6.20 -17.95
N PHE A 39 -41.52 6.40 -16.96
CA PHE A 39 -40.81 5.33 -16.27
C PHE A 39 -41.78 4.47 -15.45
N ASN A 40 -41.66 3.16 -15.62
CA ASN A 40 -42.36 2.18 -14.79
C ASN A 40 -41.57 1.84 -13.52
N LYS A 41 -40.24 1.72 -13.68
CA LYS A 41 -39.34 1.32 -12.59
C LYS A 41 -37.93 1.80 -12.85
N ILE A 42 -37.27 2.29 -11.81
CA ILE A 42 -35.86 2.66 -11.82
C ILE A 42 -35.22 2.03 -10.58
N THR A 43 -34.28 1.10 -10.77
CA THR A 43 -33.57 0.44 -9.66
C THR A 43 -32.07 0.45 -9.87
N ILE A 44 -31.35 0.27 -8.76
CA ILE A 44 -29.91 0.02 -8.75
C ILE A 44 -29.67 -1.37 -8.17
N GLU A 45 -28.77 -2.12 -8.77
CA GLU A 45 -28.29 -3.41 -8.26
C GLU A 45 -26.76 -3.48 -8.25
N ASP A 46 -26.21 -4.37 -7.44
CA ASP A 46 -24.83 -4.80 -7.56
C ASP A 46 -24.67 -5.58 -8.88
N ALA A 47 -23.78 -5.15 -9.76
CA ALA A 47 -23.65 -5.73 -11.10
C ALA A 47 -23.04 -7.14 -11.12
N SER A 48 -22.42 -7.58 -10.01
CA SER A 48 -21.81 -8.90 -9.87
C SER A 48 -22.77 -9.91 -9.23
N THR A 49 -23.52 -9.50 -8.22
CA THR A 49 -24.42 -10.39 -7.46
C THR A 49 -25.89 -10.26 -7.87
N HIS A 50 -26.24 -9.23 -8.64
CA HIS A 50 -27.61 -8.86 -8.99
C HIS A 50 -28.52 -8.58 -7.79
N THR A 51 -27.93 -8.30 -6.64
CA THR A 51 -28.68 -7.89 -5.44
C THR A 51 -29.19 -6.46 -5.63
N GLN A 52 -30.50 -6.25 -5.45
CA GLN A 52 -31.08 -4.91 -5.50
C GLN A 52 -30.54 -4.07 -4.34
N ILE A 53 -30.00 -2.90 -4.66
CA ILE A 53 -29.46 -1.91 -3.71
C ILE A 53 -30.49 -0.85 -3.37
N ALA A 54 -31.25 -0.39 -4.37
CA ALA A 54 -32.31 0.59 -4.18
C ALA A 54 -33.39 0.53 -5.27
N ASP A 55 -34.62 0.85 -4.90
CA ASP A 55 -35.73 1.20 -5.78
C ASP A 55 -35.93 2.72 -5.78
N LEU A 56 -35.38 3.38 -6.80
CA LEU A 56 -35.40 4.85 -6.90
C LEU A 56 -36.82 5.37 -7.18
N THR A 57 -37.65 4.56 -7.87
CA THR A 57 -39.07 4.88 -8.09
C THR A 57 -39.90 4.84 -6.81
N ALA A 58 -39.48 4.05 -5.81
CA ALA A 58 -40.07 4.05 -4.47
C ALA A 58 -39.52 5.17 -3.56
N GLY A 59 -38.59 5.99 -4.06
CA GLY A 59 -37.95 7.07 -3.30
C GLY A 59 -36.79 6.61 -2.40
N GLU A 60 -36.26 5.41 -2.59
CA GLU A 60 -35.10 4.93 -1.84
C GLU A 60 -33.82 5.67 -2.29
N VAL A 61 -32.95 5.97 -1.32
CA VAL A 61 -31.63 6.58 -1.58
C VAL A 61 -30.57 5.48 -1.53
N PRO A 62 -29.87 5.20 -2.64
CA PRO A 62 -28.87 4.13 -2.71
C PRO A 62 -27.64 4.45 -1.87
N ALA A 63 -27.18 3.47 -1.11
CA ALA A 63 -25.90 3.48 -0.40
C ALA A 63 -24.84 2.76 -1.26
N LEU A 64 -23.87 3.51 -1.80
CA LEU A 64 -22.88 3.03 -2.78
C LEU A 64 -21.45 3.05 -2.21
N LYS A 65 -20.65 2.06 -2.60
CA LYS A 65 -19.27 1.84 -2.16
C LYS A 65 -18.27 1.97 -3.30
N ALA A 66 -17.09 2.52 -3.05
CA ALA A 66 -16.03 2.54 -4.03
C ALA A 66 -15.53 1.12 -4.31
N GLY A 67 -14.98 0.94 -5.52
CA GLY A 67 -14.55 -0.37 -6.00
C GLY A 67 -15.70 -1.32 -6.42
N VAL A 68 -16.93 -1.11 -5.95
CA VAL A 68 -18.11 -1.88 -6.35
C VAL A 68 -18.71 -1.34 -7.65
N THR A 69 -18.96 -2.24 -8.60
CA THR A 69 -19.68 -1.89 -9.84
C THR A 69 -21.17 -2.08 -9.65
N TYR A 70 -21.94 -1.03 -9.90
CA TYR A 70 -23.39 -1.03 -9.85
C TYR A 70 -23.98 -1.02 -11.26
N ALA A 71 -25.23 -1.46 -11.37
CA ALA A 71 -26.02 -1.33 -12.58
C ALA A 71 -27.26 -0.48 -12.34
N LEU A 72 -27.51 0.47 -13.25
CA LEU A 72 -28.75 1.23 -13.31
C LEU A 72 -29.72 0.51 -14.24
N ASN A 73 -30.84 0.05 -13.67
CA ASN A 73 -31.91 -0.60 -14.40
C ASN A 73 -33.09 0.37 -14.53
N VAL A 74 -33.43 0.74 -15.76
CA VAL A 74 -34.64 1.49 -16.08
C VAL A 74 -35.60 0.64 -16.90
N SER A 75 -36.90 0.84 -16.65
CA SER A 75 -37.97 0.29 -17.47
C SER A 75 -39.04 1.33 -17.74
N TYR A 76 -39.58 1.37 -18.95
CA TYR A 76 -40.65 2.28 -19.35
C TYR A 76 -41.47 1.69 -20.48
N ASN A 77 -42.73 2.11 -20.58
CA ASN A 77 -43.62 1.72 -21.66
C ASN A 77 -43.54 2.71 -22.82
N VAL A 78 -43.68 2.21 -24.05
CA VAL A 78 -43.77 3.05 -25.25
C VAL A 78 -45.21 2.99 -25.75
N SER A 79 -45.91 4.13 -25.67
CA SER A 79 -47.29 4.26 -26.12
C SER A 79 -47.42 3.93 -27.62
N SER A 80 -48.57 3.42 -28.05
CA SER A 80 -48.81 3.03 -29.45
C SER A 80 -48.55 4.15 -30.46
N ALA A 81 -48.78 5.41 -30.06
CA ALA A 81 -48.51 6.60 -30.86
C ALA A 81 -47.00 6.86 -31.07
N LEU A 82 -46.13 6.29 -30.25
CA LEU A 82 -44.69 6.51 -30.26
C LEU A 82 -43.87 5.29 -30.71
N GLN A 83 -44.49 4.11 -30.90
CA GLN A 83 -43.77 2.87 -31.24
C GLN A 83 -42.92 2.99 -32.50
N PHE A 84 -43.33 3.79 -33.48
CA PHE A 84 -42.62 3.96 -34.75
C PHE A 84 -41.96 5.34 -34.88
N THR A 85 -41.90 6.09 -33.79
CA THR A 85 -41.26 7.41 -33.70
C THR A 85 -39.98 7.27 -32.86
N PRO A 86 -38.91 8.02 -33.16
CA PRO A 86 -37.73 8.02 -32.29
C PRO A 86 -38.10 8.40 -30.86
N THR A 87 -37.76 7.53 -29.92
CA THR A 87 -37.80 7.81 -28.48
C THR A 87 -36.40 7.60 -27.92
N TYR A 88 -36.09 8.29 -26.83
CA TYR A 88 -34.77 8.29 -26.25
C TYR A 88 -34.81 8.09 -24.74
N LEU A 89 -33.80 7.38 -24.24
CA LEU A 89 -33.42 7.38 -22.83
C LEU A 89 -32.23 8.32 -22.66
N ASN A 90 -32.37 9.32 -21.81
CA ASN A 90 -31.29 10.20 -21.38
C ASN A 90 -30.91 9.83 -19.94
N VAL A 91 -29.62 9.63 -19.68
CA VAL A 91 -29.07 9.36 -18.36
C VAL A 91 -27.91 10.32 -18.13
N GLN A 92 -27.79 10.90 -16.95
CA GLN A 92 -26.62 11.67 -16.55
C GLN A 92 -26.05 11.09 -15.27
N PHE A 93 -24.75 10.79 -15.30
CA PHE A 93 -23.96 10.46 -14.11
C PHE A 93 -23.13 11.68 -13.73
N GLY A 94 -23.48 12.32 -12.61
CA GLY A 94 -22.83 13.51 -12.09
C GLY A 94 -22.19 13.26 -10.72
N ASN A 95 -21.50 14.29 -10.21
CA ASN A 95 -21.01 14.39 -8.83
C ASN A 95 -20.41 13.09 -8.29
N GLY A 96 -19.24 12.68 -8.79
CA GLY A 96 -18.53 11.52 -8.27
C GLY A 96 -19.02 10.16 -8.73
N THR A 97 -19.85 10.10 -9.78
CA THR A 97 -20.19 8.84 -10.44
C THR A 97 -19.68 8.81 -11.87
N TYR A 98 -19.24 7.64 -12.33
CA TYR A 98 -18.74 7.45 -13.68
C TYR A 98 -19.15 6.10 -14.27
N VAL A 99 -19.25 6.06 -15.59
CA VAL A 99 -19.76 4.93 -16.34
C VAL A 99 -18.63 3.94 -16.65
N THR A 100 -18.87 2.65 -16.38
CA THR A 100 -17.90 1.58 -16.61
C THR A 100 -18.27 0.67 -17.77
N ALA A 101 -19.57 0.53 -18.08
CA ALA A 101 -20.03 -0.22 -19.24
C ALA A 101 -21.35 0.33 -19.80
N LEU A 102 -21.53 0.18 -21.11
CA LEU A 102 -22.68 0.66 -21.87
C LEU A 102 -23.45 -0.51 -22.50
N PRO A 103 -24.79 -0.41 -22.66
CA PRO A 103 -25.60 -1.33 -23.44
C PRO A 103 -25.06 -1.56 -24.85
N GLY A 104 -24.50 -2.74 -25.12
CA GLY A 104 -24.15 -3.22 -26.45
C GLY A 104 -23.19 -2.36 -27.27
N SER A 105 -22.45 -1.44 -26.64
CA SER A 105 -21.64 -0.41 -27.31
C SER A 105 -20.29 -0.22 -26.64
N THR A 106 -19.28 0.17 -27.43
CA THR A 106 -18.10 0.86 -26.88
C THR A 106 -18.47 2.30 -26.51
N PHE A 107 -17.58 3.06 -25.85
CA PHE A 107 -17.78 4.50 -25.58
C PHE A 107 -17.70 5.37 -26.86
N THR A 108 -18.17 4.83 -27.99
CA THR A 108 -18.22 5.45 -29.30
C THR A 108 -19.68 5.56 -29.73
N GLU A 109 -20.12 6.76 -30.09
CA GLU A 109 -21.46 7.00 -30.61
C GLU A 109 -21.67 6.20 -31.92
N GLY A 110 -22.82 5.53 -32.05
CA GLY A 110 -23.03 4.61 -33.16
C GLY A 110 -24.18 3.63 -32.97
N ALA A 111 -24.36 2.76 -33.96
CA ALA A 111 -25.44 1.76 -33.98
C ALA A 111 -25.25 0.67 -32.91
N ILE A 112 -26.36 0.18 -32.37
CA ILE A 112 -26.40 -0.91 -31.38
C ILE A 112 -27.36 -2.00 -31.90
N THR A 113 -26.94 -3.26 -31.84
CA THR A 113 -27.68 -4.37 -32.47
C THR A 113 -28.36 -5.31 -31.46
N ASN A 114 -27.80 -5.50 -30.27
CA ASN A 114 -28.21 -6.56 -29.32
C ASN A 114 -28.80 -6.06 -27.99
N THR A 115 -29.47 -4.90 -27.99
CA THR A 115 -30.19 -4.37 -26.81
C THR A 115 -31.55 -3.79 -27.24
N SER A 116 -32.31 -3.18 -26.33
CA SER A 116 -33.51 -2.39 -26.68
C SER A 116 -33.21 -1.08 -27.42
N PHE A 117 -31.92 -0.73 -27.56
CA PHE A 117 -31.48 0.48 -28.22
C PHE A 117 -30.98 0.20 -29.63
N SER A 118 -31.24 1.14 -30.53
CA SER A 118 -30.78 1.13 -31.92
C SER A 118 -29.50 1.93 -32.11
N LYS A 119 -29.25 2.92 -31.25
CA LYS A 119 -28.10 3.83 -31.37
C LYS A 119 -27.69 4.42 -30.01
N LEU A 120 -26.38 4.49 -29.74
CA LEU A 120 -25.78 5.41 -28.77
C LEU A 120 -25.64 6.77 -29.45
N VAL A 121 -26.42 7.74 -28.99
CA VAL A 121 -26.50 9.10 -29.55
C VAL A 121 -25.50 10.04 -28.89
N LYS A 122 -25.23 9.85 -27.59
CA LYS A 122 -24.25 10.64 -26.84
C LYS A 122 -23.52 9.76 -25.84
N THR A 123 -22.20 9.86 -25.80
CA THR A 123 -21.32 9.21 -24.81
C THR A 123 -20.85 10.23 -23.76
N PRO A 124 -20.50 9.82 -22.52
CA PRO A 124 -20.04 10.75 -21.50
C PRO A 124 -18.72 11.39 -21.93
N THR A 125 -18.63 12.71 -21.82
CA THR A 125 -17.48 13.48 -22.32
C THR A 125 -16.42 13.77 -21.26
N GLY A 126 -16.68 13.45 -19.99
CA GLY A 126 -15.63 13.46 -18.97
C GLY A 126 -15.17 14.80 -18.44
N THR A 127 -15.91 15.87 -18.70
CA THR A 127 -15.66 17.15 -18.03
C THR A 127 -16.20 17.04 -16.61
N GLY A 128 -15.48 16.35 -15.74
CA GLY A 128 -15.87 16.28 -14.34
C GLY A 128 -16.04 17.69 -13.79
N THR A 129 -17.03 17.84 -12.94
CA THR A 129 -17.39 19.13 -12.33
C THR A 129 -16.57 19.42 -11.08
N SER A 130 -15.62 18.53 -10.74
CA SER A 130 -14.72 18.68 -9.61
C SER A 130 -13.64 19.74 -9.91
N PRO A 131 -13.16 20.47 -8.89
CA PRO A 131 -12.11 21.46 -9.00
C PRO A 131 -10.75 20.78 -9.18
N TYR A 132 -9.71 21.61 -9.25
CA TYR A 132 -8.31 21.18 -9.21
C TYR A 132 -7.93 20.25 -10.38
N GLY A 133 -8.68 20.32 -11.48
CA GLY A 133 -8.43 19.53 -12.68
C GLY A 133 -8.79 18.05 -12.55
N TYR A 134 -9.65 17.69 -11.58
CA TYR A 134 -10.12 16.34 -11.37
C TYR A 134 -11.50 16.09 -12.01
N PRO A 135 -11.77 14.90 -12.57
CA PRO A 135 -10.83 13.82 -12.85
C PRO A 135 -9.92 14.19 -14.03
N ILE A 136 -8.75 13.56 -14.09
CA ILE A 136 -7.78 13.80 -15.17
C ILE A 136 -8.39 13.33 -16.50
N ALA A 137 -8.28 14.17 -17.54
CA ALA A 137 -8.78 13.83 -18.87
C ALA A 137 -8.25 12.48 -19.37
N GLY A 138 -9.16 11.60 -19.79
CA GLY A 138 -8.82 10.26 -20.29
C GLY A 138 -8.73 9.17 -19.21
N SER A 139 -8.96 9.50 -17.94
CA SER A 139 -9.11 8.50 -16.87
C SER A 139 -10.46 7.74 -17.00
N ASN A 140 -10.64 6.68 -16.22
CA ASN A 140 -11.94 5.99 -16.21
C ASN A 140 -13.02 6.87 -15.54
N GLU A 141 -12.62 7.62 -14.53
CA GLU A 141 -13.42 8.57 -13.75
C GLU A 141 -13.88 9.76 -14.62
N SER A 142 -13.13 10.07 -15.69
CA SER A 142 -13.57 10.98 -16.75
C SER A 142 -14.64 10.37 -17.67
N ARG A 143 -15.37 9.33 -17.27
CA ARG A 143 -16.56 8.83 -17.99
C ARG A 143 -17.84 9.23 -17.28
N SER A 144 -17.82 10.40 -16.67
CA SER A 144 -18.98 11.09 -16.10
C SER A 144 -19.65 11.99 -17.15
N GLY A 145 -20.92 12.32 -16.92
CA GLY A 145 -21.73 13.18 -17.77
C GLY A 145 -22.90 12.47 -18.47
N ASP A 146 -23.31 13.04 -19.60
CA ASP A 146 -24.54 12.64 -20.29
C ASP A 146 -24.36 11.39 -21.16
N LEU A 147 -25.36 10.53 -21.10
CA LEU A 147 -25.62 9.40 -21.98
C LEU A 147 -26.97 9.62 -22.66
N LYS A 148 -27.03 9.33 -23.96
CA LYS A 148 -28.30 9.34 -24.70
C LYS A 148 -28.39 8.12 -25.61
N TYR A 149 -29.46 7.35 -25.46
CA TYR A 149 -29.77 6.20 -26.30
C TYR A 149 -31.02 6.45 -27.11
N MET A 150 -31.02 6.06 -28.38
CA MET A 150 -32.22 5.95 -29.20
C MET A 150 -32.78 4.53 -29.08
N THR A 151 -34.07 4.43 -28.80
CA THR A 151 -34.81 3.18 -28.66
C THR A 151 -35.10 2.56 -30.03
N LYS A 152 -35.19 1.23 -30.10
CA LYS A 152 -35.63 0.54 -31.32
C LYS A 152 -37.11 0.81 -31.61
N SER A 153 -37.44 0.99 -32.88
CA SER A 153 -38.82 1.08 -33.33
C SER A 153 -39.57 -0.24 -33.13
N GLY A 154 -40.87 -0.17 -32.92
CA GLY A 154 -41.78 -1.29 -32.71
C GLY A 154 -41.78 -1.86 -31.29
N LEU A 155 -41.00 -1.30 -30.36
CA LEU A 155 -41.01 -1.73 -28.97
C LEU A 155 -42.24 -1.19 -28.23
N VAL A 156 -42.89 -2.06 -27.45
CA VAL A 156 -43.98 -1.69 -26.54
C VAL A 156 -43.48 -1.37 -25.13
N ARG A 157 -42.28 -1.86 -24.81
CA ARG A 157 -41.61 -1.73 -23.51
C ARG A 157 -40.10 -1.75 -23.71
N VAL A 158 -39.40 -0.98 -22.89
CA VAL A 158 -37.94 -1.00 -22.78
C VAL A 158 -37.59 -1.43 -21.36
N ASP A 159 -36.59 -2.30 -21.24
CA ASP A 159 -35.99 -2.73 -19.98
C ASP A 159 -34.49 -2.80 -20.17
N THR A 160 -33.76 -2.07 -19.34
CA THR A 160 -32.31 -2.23 -19.21
C THR A 160 -32.06 -3.08 -17.98
N LYS A 161 -31.43 -4.24 -18.17
CA LYS A 161 -31.09 -5.14 -17.07
C LYS A 161 -29.59 -5.39 -17.05
N SER A 162 -28.93 -4.80 -16.08
CA SER A 162 -27.48 -4.89 -15.85
C SER A 162 -26.60 -4.36 -17.01
N GLU A 163 -27.20 -3.58 -17.91
CA GLU A 163 -26.55 -3.09 -19.14
C GLU A 163 -25.81 -1.76 -18.95
N ILE A 164 -26.38 -0.81 -18.18
CA ILE A 164 -25.76 0.47 -17.86
C ILE A 164 -25.03 0.32 -16.53
N ARG A 165 -23.69 0.24 -16.55
CA ARG A 165 -22.89 0.01 -15.35
C ARG A 165 -22.10 1.24 -14.97
N PHE A 166 -22.00 1.51 -13.67
CA PHE A 166 -21.34 2.69 -13.13
C PHE A 166 -20.67 2.39 -11.78
N ARG A 167 -19.86 3.32 -11.32
CA ARG A 167 -19.19 3.29 -10.01
C ARG A 167 -19.28 4.66 -9.35
N ILE A 168 -19.17 4.66 -8.02
CA ILE A 168 -18.78 5.86 -7.26
C ILE A 168 -17.25 5.98 -7.30
N ASP A 169 -16.80 7.22 -7.40
CA ASP A 169 -15.40 7.62 -7.41
C ASP A 169 -14.85 7.66 -5.98
N GLU A 170 -13.63 7.12 -5.78
CA GLU A 170 -12.90 7.14 -4.51
C GLU A 170 -12.69 8.57 -4.00
N ALA A 171 -12.61 9.58 -4.88
CA ALA A 171 -12.51 10.98 -4.50
C ALA A 171 -13.75 11.51 -3.76
N TYR A 172 -14.91 10.89 -3.98
CA TYR A 172 -16.22 11.32 -3.48
C TYR A 172 -16.78 10.42 -2.38
N GLU A 173 -16.24 9.22 -2.22
CA GLU A 173 -16.60 8.35 -1.11
C GLU A 173 -15.99 8.81 0.22
N ASN A 174 -14.92 9.60 0.15
CA ASN A 174 -14.24 10.17 1.31
C ASN A 174 -15.00 11.33 1.97
N GLU A 175 -16.32 11.24 1.98
CA GLU A 175 -17.32 12.17 2.49
C GLU A 175 -17.95 11.58 3.78
N ASP A 176 -18.55 12.40 4.64
CA ASP A 176 -19.16 11.90 5.88
C ASP A 176 -20.22 10.82 5.55
N ALA A 177 -20.38 9.79 6.39
CA ALA A 177 -21.36 8.72 6.09
C ALA A 177 -22.81 9.22 6.05
N GLY A 178 -23.09 10.41 6.62
CA GLY A 178 -24.35 11.13 6.51
C GLY A 178 -24.44 12.10 5.34
N GLN A 179 -23.39 12.21 4.52
CA GLN A 179 -23.37 13.09 3.36
C GLN A 179 -24.23 12.53 2.22
N ILE A 180 -25.01 13.43 1.62
CA ILE A 180 -25.87 13.14 0.48
C ILE A 180 -25.22 13.77 -0.75
N ILE A 181 -24.75 12.94 -1.68
CA ILE A 181 -24.29 13.42 -2.99
C ILE A 181 -25.54 13.74 -3.82
N ALA A 182 -25.86 15.03 -3.87
CA ALA A 182 -27.07 15.50 -4.52
C ALA A 182 -27.00 15.33 -6.04
N ASN A 183 -28.13 14.92 -6.65
CA ASN A 183 -28.31 14.86 -8.10
C ASN A 183 -27.24 14.04 -8.85
N ALA A 184 -26.72 12.98 -8.20
CA ALA A 184 -25.68 12.12 -8.75
C ALA A 184 -26.16 11.34 -10.00
N ILE A 185 -27.45 10.97 -10.04
CA ILE A 185 -28.03 10.25 -11.18
C ILE A 185 -29.26 11.03 -11.64
N LYS A 186 -29.33 11.38 -12.92
CA LYS A 186 -30.55 11.91 -13.53
C LYS A 186 -30.97 11.03 -14.69
N VAL A 187 -32.28 10.88 -14.83
CA VAL A 187 -32.87 10.16 -15.96
C VAL A 187 -34.03 10.96 -16.52
N SER A 188 -34.19 10.93 -17.82
CA SER A 188 -35.36 11.47 -18.51
C SER A 188 -35.61 10.69 -19.79
N LEU A 189 -36.83 10.77 -20.27
CA LEU A 189 -37.22 10.27 -21.58
C LEU A 189 -37.32 11.45 -22.56
N SER A 190 -37.25 11.19 -23.87
CA SER A 190 -37.59 12.22 -24.85
C SER A 190 -38.09 11.62 -26.16
N THR A 191 -38.83 12.40 -26.94
CA THR A 191 -39.20 12.08 -28.33
C THR A 191 -38.38 12.88 -29.35
N ASP A 192 -37.61 13.85 -28.87
CA ASP A 192 -36.73 14.68 -29.68
C ASP A 192 -35.36 14.91 -29.00
N ALA A 193 -34.53 15.73 -29.64
CA ALA A 193 -33.17 16.00 -29.19
C ALA A 193 -33.10 16.91 -27.95
N THR A 194 -34.14 17.68 -27.66
CA THR A 194 -34.11 18.90 -26.83
C THR A 194 -35.06 18.90 -25.63
N ASN A 195 -36.21 18.22 -25.72
CA ASN A 195 -37.25 18.25 -24.70
C ASN A 195 -37.20 16.99 -23.84
N ASN A 196 -37.05 17.16 -22.53
CA ASN A 196 -37.11 16.06 -21.58
C ASN A 196 -38.55 15.83 -21.10
N ILE A 197 -38.92 14.57 -21.00
CA ILE A 197 -40.19 14.03 -20.49
C ILE A 197 -39.86 13.19 -19.27
N ASP A 198 -40.74 13.19 -18.27
CA ASP A 198 -40.63 12.38 -17.04
C ASP A 198 -39.22 12.42 -16.40
N SER A 199 -38.77 13.63 -16.07
CA SER A 199 -37.41 13.86 -15.58
C SER A 199 -37.31 13.61 -14.08
N HIS A 200 -36.35 12.77 -13.70
CA HIS A 200 -36.04 12.48 -12.31
C HIS A 200 -34.57 12.76 -12.00
N SER A 201 -34.31 13.16 -10.75
CA SER A 201 -32.98 13.38 -10.20
C SER A 201 -32.88 12.66 -8.86
N PHE A 202 -31.84 11.86 -8.70
CA PHE A 202 -31.63 11.01 -7.54
C PHE A 202 -30.31 11.35 -6.85
N ASN A 203 -30.36 11.35 -5.53
CA ASN A 203 -29.19 11.48 -4.68
C ASN A 203 -28.62 10.08 -4.40
N ILE A 204 -27.34 10.01 -4.02
CA ILE A 204 -26.73 8.80 -3.48
C ILE A 204 -26.05 9.09 -2.14
N ASN A 205 -25.85 8.06 -1.33
CA ASN A 205 -25.06 8.13 -0.11
C ASN A 205 -23.79 7.28 -0.27
N PRO A 206 -22.61 7.80 0.06
CA PRO A 206 -21.43 6.98 0.30
C PRO A 206 -21.68 5.97 1.43
N ALA A 207 -21.23 4.75 1.27
CA ALA A 207 -21.51 3.66 2.22
C ALA A 207 -20.29 3.18 3.01
N ASP A 208 -19.06 3.51 2.60
CA ASP A 208 -17.87 3.15 3.37
C ASP A 208 -17.55 4.20 4.43
N THR A 209 -17.06 3.73 5.59
CA THR A 209 -16.66 4.62 6.68
C THR A 209 -15.31 5.26 6.34
N PRO A 210 -15.22 6.59 6.30
CA PRO A 210 -13.97 7.25 6.00
C PRO A 210 -12.98 7.02 7.13
N HIS A 211 -11.78 6.56 6.79
CA HIS A 211 -10.75 6.30 7.78
C HIS A 211 -9.40 6.73 7.22
N TYR A 212 -8.75 7.64 7.95
CA TYR A 212 -7.30 7.67 7.94
C TYR A 212 -6.77 6.81 9.06
N GLY A 213 -5.61 6.21 8.81
CA GLY A 213 -4.82 5.55 9.82
C GLY A 213 -3.36 5.87 9.60
N PHE A 214 -2.54 5.10 10.29
CA PHE A 214 -1.11 5.10 10.07
C PHE A 214 -0.63 3.69 9.76
N TYR A 215 0.49 3.63 9.05
CA TYR A 215 1.28 2.43 8.85
C TYR A 215 2.74 2.80 9.13
N VAL A 216 3.31 2.22 10.19
CA VAL A 216 4.72 2.42 10.52
C VAL A 216 5.55 1.57 9.56
N ASN A 217 6.36 2.22 8.73
CA ASN A 217 7.20 1.51 7.75
C ASN A 217 8.61 1.28 8.27
N GLN A 218 9.17 2.26 8.98
CA GLN A 218 10.46 2.14 9.63
C GLN A 218 10.24 2.41 11.11
N SER A 219 10.11 1.32 11.86
CA SER A 219 9.63 1.36 13.24
C SER A 219 10.72 1.69 14.25
N THR A 220 12.00 1.51 13.88
CA THR A 220 13.12 1.78 14.76
C THR A 220 14.27 2.52 14.09
N GLU A 221 15.03 3.27 14.88
CA GLU A 221 16.29 3.87 14.46
C GLU A 221 17.27 3.94 15.63
N VAL A 222 18.56 3.88 15.32
CA VAL A 222 19.65 4.05 16.28
C VAL A 222 20.37 5.36 16.01
N VAL A 223 20.45 6.21 17.03
CA VAL A 223 21.12 7.52 16.92
C VAL A 223 22.11 7.71 18.07
N PRO A 224 23.26 8.37 17.82
CA PRO A 224 24.16 8.78 18.88
C PRO A 224 23.66 10.04 19.61
N LYS A 225 24.26 10.34 20.76
CA LYS A 225 24.09 11.68 21.37
C LYS A 225 24.64 12.74 20.42
N GLY A 226 23.90 13.86 20.30
CA GLY A 226 24.15 14.88 19.29
C GLY A 226 23.62 14.53 17.89
N GLY A 227 23.26 13.26 17.65
CA GLY A 227 22.69 12.79 16.40
C GLY A 227 21.22 13.19 16.22
N THR A 228 20.74 13.09 14.98
CA THR A 228 19.35 13.40 14.59
C THR A 228 18.79 12.22 13.81
N THR A 229 17.53 11.86 14.06
CA THR A 229 16.86 10.80 13.31
C THR A 229 16.67 11.17 11.84
N GLY A 230 16.67 10.18 10.97
CA GLY A 230 16.47 10.36 9.52
C GLY A 230 15.88 9.14 8.80
N THR A 231 15.67 8.01 9.48
CA THR A 231 15.16 6.77 8.86
C THR A 231 13.80 6.34 9.39
N ILE A 232 13.44 6.67 10.65
CA ILE A 232 12.07 6.42 11.11
C ILE A 232 11.05 7.14 10.23
N GLU A 233 10.02 6.42 9.80
CA GLU A 233 8.99 6.98 8.94
C GLU A 233 7.66 6.24 9.07
N THR A 234 6.57 6.95 8.79
CA THR A 234 5.20 6.47 8.89
C THR A 234 4.39 6.95 7.69
N TYR A 235 3.70 6.03 7.02
CA TYR A 235 2.71 6.37 6.00
C TYR A 235 1.35 6.60 6.63
N ASN A 236 0.52 7.43 6.01
CA ASN A 236 -0.91 7.35 6.28
C ASN A 236 -1.48 6.08 5.63
N SER A 237 -2.49 5.49 6.26
CA SER A 237 -3.23 4.35 5.74
C SER A 237 -4.72 4.68 5.61
N GLY A 238 -5.48 3.78 4.95
CA GLY A 238 -6.92 3.92 4.75
C GLY A 238 -7.29 4.45 3.38
N SER A 239 -8.42 5.16 3.28
CA SER A 239 -9.04 5.64 2.02
C SER A 239 -8.29 6.82 1.37
N GLY A 240 -6.95 6.73 1.39
CA GLY A 240 -5.92 7.75 1.22
C GLY A 240 -5.87 8.51 -0.10
N LYS A 241 -6.93 8.51 -0.91
CA LYS A 241 -7.05 9.41 -2.04
C LYS A 241 -8.33 10.22 -1.98
N SER A 242 -8.18 11.53 -1.79
CA SER A 242 -9.32 12.42 -1.59
C SER A 242 -9.02 13.80 -2.16
N LEU A 243 -10.07 14.49 -2.60
CA LEU A 243 -9.96 15.89 -3.00
C LEU A 243 -9.88 16.75 -1.73
N THR A 244 -8.75 17.42 -1.53
CA THR A 244 -8.57 18.32 -0.37
C THR A 244 -9.08 19.71 -0.70
N GLU A 245 -9.59 20.42 0.31
CA GLU A 245 -10.04 21.79 0.15
C GLU A 245 -8.82 22.73 -0.01
N ALA A 246 -8.79 23.52 -1.09
CA ALA A 246 -7.73 24.51 -1.28
C ALA A 246 -7.67 25.53 -0.15
N ASN A 247 -6.46 25.95 0.22
CA ASN A 247 -6.18 26.87 1.32
C ASN A 247 -6.53 26.34 2.71
N SER A 248 -6.89 25.05 2.82
CA SER A 248 -6.98 24.36 4.11
C SER A 248 -5.59 23.90 4.58
N LYS A 249 -5.57 23.19 5.72
CA LYS A 249 -4.34 22.67 6.32
C LYS A 249 -4.46 21.17 6.51
N THR A 250 -3.39 20.47 6.16
CA THR A 250 -3.13 19.14 6.71
C THR A 250 -2.39 19.29 8.03
N THR A 251 -2.87 18.64 9.08
CA THR A 251 -2.26 18.74 10.42
C THR A 251 -1.94 17.36 11.00
N VAL A 252 -0.80 17.24 11.68
CA VAL A 252 -0.40 16.04 12.43
C VAL A 252 0.16 16.48 13.78
N GLN A 253 -0.08 15.69 14.83
CA GLN A 253 0.64 15.83 16.08
C GLN A 253 1.76 14.81 16.21
N ILE A 254 2.93 15.28 16.62
CA ILE A 254 4.07 14.44 17.00
C ILE A 254 4.31 14.56 18.50
N VAL A 255 4.41 13.42 19.16
CA VAL A 255 4.67 13.26 20.59
C VAL A 255 6.07 12.69 20.78
N TYR A 256 6.87 13.34 21.62
CA TYR A 256 8.25 12.97 21.89
C TYR A 256 8.68 13.41 23.29
N PRO A 257 9.73 12.82 23.89
CA PRO A 257 10.15 13.19 25.25
C PRO A 257 10.58 14.66 25.36
N LYS A 258 10.31 15.29 26.51
CA LYS A 258 10.60 16.73 26.71
C LYS A 258 12.08 17.09 26.63
N ASP A 259 12.96 16.13 26.90
CA ASP A 259 14.42 16.26 26.85
C ASP A 259 15.02 16.02 25.45
N ILE A 260 14.17 15.72 24.45
CA ILE A 260 14.54 15.59 23.04
C ILE A 260 14.12 16.86 22.29
N GLU A 261 14.88 17.22 21.26
CA GLU A 261 14.59 18.34 20.36
C GLU A 261 13.89 17.83 19.10
N LEU A 262 12.75 18.43 18.72
CA LEU A 262 12.16 18.22 17.41
C LEU A 262 12.77 19.23 16.44
N VAL A 263 13.53 18.75 15.46
CA VAL A 263 14.14 19.57 14.41
C VAL A 263 13.09 19.89 13.34
N SER A 264 12.42 18.85 12.83
CA SER A 264 11.29 18.99 11.91
C SER A 264 10.48 17.69 11.81
N LEU A 265 9.33 17.78 11.17
CA LEU A 265 8.60 16.64 10.63
C LEU A 265 8.48 16.86 9.13
N GLU A 266 9.19 16.05 8.34
CA GLU A 266 9.17 16.12 6.88
C GLU A 266 8.02 15.28 6.33
N GLU A 267 7.39 15.75 5.26
CA GLU A 267 6.49 14.93 4.44
C GLU A 267 7.12 14.74 3.05
N THR A 268 7.35 13.48 2.65
CA THR A 268 8.18 13.17 1.48
C THR A 268 7.44 12.68 0.25
N ASN A 269 6.13 12.46 0.29
CA ASN A 269 5.38 11.88 -0.83
C ASN A 269 4.53 12.87 -1.60
N LEU A 270 3.91 13.84 -0.91
CA LEU A 270 2.96 14.76 -1.54
C LEU A 270 3.46 16.20 -1.55
N TYR A 271 3.83 16.72 -0.39
CA TYR A 271 4.28 18.10 -0.21
C TYR A 271 5.79 18.24 -0.43
N HIS A 272 6.55 17.16 -0.22
CA HIS A 272 8.02 17.14 -0.35
C HIS A 272 8.68 18.28 0.45
N THR A 273 8.23 18.50 1.69
CA THR A 273 8.66 19.62 2.51
C THR A 273 8.48 19.37 4.00
N ASN A 274 9.26 20.11 4.80
CA ASN A 274 9.09 20.19 6.24
C ASN A 274 7.77 20.89 6.58
N GLY A 275 7.02 20.32 7.50
CA GLY A 275 5.83 20.97 8.05
C GLY A 275 6.19 22.13 8.96
N THR A 276 5.25 23.09 9.09
CA THR A 276 5.40 24.22 9.99
C THR A 276 4.93 23.83 11.39
N ILE A 277 5.79 23.94 12.40
CA ILE A 277 5.41 23.74 13.80
C ILE A 277 4.62 24.97 14.27
N VAL A 278 3.32 24.83 14.49
CA VAL A 278 2.42 25.93 14.87
C VAL A 278 2.16 26.02 16.36
N ASN A 279 2.33 24.90 17.07
CA ASN A 279 2.13 24.83 18.52
C ASN A 279 2.99 23.71 19.12
N THR A 280 3.46 23.90 20.35
CA THR A 280 4.09 22.84 21.13
C THR A 280 3.68 22.98 22.60
N VAL A 281 3.09 21.92 23.14
CA VAL A 281 2.67 21.84 24.54
C VAL A 281 3.42 20.74 25.26
N VAL A 282 3.58 20.88 26.58
CA VAL A 282 4.17 19.83 27.43
C VAL A 282 3.03 19.05 28.07
N GLU A 283 2.98 17.74 27.81
CA GLU A 283 2.01 16.79 28.37
C GLU A 283 2.78 15.76 29.20
N GLY A 284 2.87 15.98 30.51
CA GLY A 284 3.65 15.13 31.42
C GLY A 284 5.15 15.17 31.11
N ASP A 285 5.73 14.03 30.79
CA ASP A 285 7.15 13.92 30.41
C ASP A 285 7.42 14.09 28.90
N ASN A 286 6.36 14.36 28.13
CA ASN A 286 6.44 14.53 26.68
C ASN A 286 6.15 15.97 26.25
N LYS A 287 6.67 16.33 25.08
CA LYS A 287 6.22 17.45 24.26
C LYS A 287 5.29 16.90 23.17
N VAL A 288 4.27 17.68 22.83
CA VAL A 288 3.34 17.43 21.73
C VAL A 288 3.39 18.64 20.81
N ALA A 289 3.98 18.47 19.63
CA ALA A 289 4.02 19.50 18.61
C ALA A 289 2.92 19.27 17.57
N THR A 290 2.18 20.33 17.22
CA THR A 290 1.24 20.31 16.10
C THR A 290 1.95 20.89 14.88
N VAL A 291 1.94 20.13 13.78
CA VAL A 291 2.65 20.43 12.55
C VAL A 291 1.64 20.57 11.41
N GLU A 292 1.81 21.58 10.55
CA GLU A 292 0.90 21.86 9.45
C GLU A 292 1.58 21.95 8.08
N TRP A 293 0.83 21.56 7.04
CA TRP A 293 1.14 21.77 5.63
C TRP A 293 -0.02 22.48 4.93
N ASN A 294 0.31 23.37 3.99
CA ASN A 294 -0.70 24.05 3.17
C ASN A 294 -1.27 23.07 2.13
N GLU A 295 -2.60 22.99 2.05
CA GLU A 295 -3.27 22.23 0.98
C GLU A 295 -3.47 23.12 -0.25
N PRO A 296 -2.86 22.79 -1.41
CA PRO A 296 -3.08 23.54 -2.65
C PRO A 296 -4.49 23.32 -3.21
N GLY A 297 -5.24 22.35 -2.69
CA GLY A 297 -6.47 21.84 -3.27
C GLY A 297 -6.11 20.93 -4.43
N SER A 298 -6.10 19.63 -4.18
CA SER A 298 -5.75 18.65 -5.19
C SER A 298 -6.31 17.29 -4.83
N TYR A 299 -6.31 16.39 -5.80
CA TYR A 299 -6.50 14.98 -5.52
C TYR A 299 -5.25 14.44 -4.85
N SER A 300 -5.27 14.40 -3.52
CA SER A 300 -4.10 14.04 -2.72
C SER A 300 -4.10 12.55 -2.40
N GLY A 301 -2.96 11.90 -2.65
CA GLY A 301 -2.71 10.49 -2.33
C GLY A 301 -2.09 10.28 -0.94
N GLY A 302 -1.41 9.14 -0.77
CA GLY A 302 -0.73 8.78 0.47
C GLY A 302 0.43 9.71 0.82
N LEU A 303 0.51 10.09 2.10
CA LEU A 303 1.57 10.86 2.74
C LEU A 303 2.60 9.91 3.37
N ASN A 304 3.84 10.38 3.45
CA ASN A 304 4.91 9.73 4.22
C ASN A 304 5.55 10.75 5.15
N PHE A 305 5.45 10.53 6.45
CA PHE A 305 5.97 11.41 7.49
C PHE A 305 7.30 10.89 8.04
N LYS A 306 8.33 11.74 8.01
CA LYS A 306 9.67 11.50 8.56
C LYS A 306 9.99 12.43 9.73
N PRO A 307 9.91 11.93 10.96
CA PRO A 307 10.32 12.69 12.13
C PRO A 307 11.85 12.89 12.19
N HIS A 308 12.28 14.13 12.37
CA HIS A 308 13.67 14.49 12.64
C HIS A 308 13.81 14.98 14.08
N LEU A 309 14.24 14.09 14.97
CA LEU A 309 14.45 14.35 16.39
C LEU A 309 15.92 14.29 16.71
N LYS A 310 16.41 15.32 17.40
CA LYS A 310 17.79 15.42 17.82
C LYS A 310 17.94 15.05 19.29
N VAL A 311 18.83 14.11 19.55
CA VAL A 311 19.28 13.78 20.89
C VAL A 311 20.34 14.82 21.28
N PRO A 312 20.17 15.58 22.38
CA PRO A 312 21.20 16.53 22.81
C PRO A 312 22.55 15.84 23.05
N ALA A 313 23.65 16.50 22.69
CA ALA A 313 25.00 15.95 22.87
C ALA A 313 25.34 15.71 24.36
N ASP A 314 24.77 16.54 25.24
CA ASP A 314 24.88 16.48 26.70
C ASP A 314 23.74 15.68 27.36
N SER A 315 22.97 14.90 26.58
CA SER A 315 21.86 14.11 27.11
C SER A 315 22.30 13.20 28.26
N THR A 316 21.56 13.24 29.37
CA THR A 316 21.79 12.38 30.55
C THR A 316 21.25 10.96 30.37
N ARG A 317 20.64 10.65 29.22
CA ARG A 317 20.15 9.32 28.91
C ARG A 317 21.31 8.33 28.84
N ALA A 318 21.08 7.14 29.39
CA ALA A 318 22.06 6.06 29.41
C ALA A 318 22.30 5.51 28.00
N ASN A 319 23.52 5.03 27.74
CA ASN A 319 23.82 4.27 26.53
C ASN A 319 22.93 3.01 26.44
N GLY A 320 22.35 2.75 25.27
CA GLY A 320 21.40 1.66 25.03
C GLY A 320 19.96 1.96 25.47
N SER A 321 19.69 3.12 26.07
CA SER A 321 18.32 3.52 26.42
C SER A 321 17.50 3.84 25.17
N THR A 322 16.17 3.76 25.30
CA THR A 322 15.23 4.01 24.20
C THR A 322 14.22 5.09 24.55
N PHE A 323 13.61 5.67 23.52
CA PHE A 323 12.40 6.48 23.65
C PHE A 323 11.47 6.27 22.47
N ASP A 324 10.20 6.55 22.70
CA ASP A 324 9.17 6.43 21.68
C ASP A 324 8.86 7.80 21.06
N VAL A 325 8.50 7.78 19.78
CA VAL A 325 8.04 8.91 18.98
C VAL A 325 6.69 8.52 18.40
N THR A 326 5.64 9.28 18.70
CA THR A 326 4.28 8.91 18.29
C THR A 326 3.66 9.99 17.40
N LEU A 327 3.16 9.59 16.23
CA LEU A 327 2.26 10.41 15.41
C LEU A 327 0.80 10.09 15.75
N ARG A 328 -0.01 11.13 15.89
CA ARG A 328 -1.45 11.03 16.19
C ARG A 328 -2.21 12.22 15.62
N ASN A 329 -3.55 12.14 15.69
CA ASN A 329 -4.44 13.24 15.31
C ASN A 329 -4.13 13.81 13.92
N PHE A 330 -3.83 12.94 12.95
CA PHE A 330 -3.70 13.35 11.56
C PHE A 330 -5.06 13.82 11.07
N LYS A 331 -5.09 14.95 10.36
CA LYS A 331 -6.31 15.61 9.92
C LYS A 331 -6.14 16.21 8.53
N LYS A 332 -7.13 16.02 7.67
CA LYS A 332 -7.32 16.77 6.42
C LYS A 332 -8.73 17.31 6.29
N THR A 333 -8.84 18.45 5.63
CA THR A 333 -10.12 19.06 5.26
C THR A 333 -10.45 18.70 3.81
N ILE A 334 -11.62 18.08 3.60
CA ILE A 334 -12.03 17.55 2.29
C ILE A 334 -12.86 18.57 1.51
N TRP A 335 -12.60 18.67 0.22
CA TRP A 335 -13.35 19.50 -0.70
C TRP A 335 -14.75 18.89 -0.88
N ASN A 336 -15.79 19.67 -0.53
CA ASN A 336 -17.22 19.32 -0.61
C ASN A 336 -17.83 18.58 0.62
N ASP A 337 -17.16 18.51 1.77
CA ASP A 337 -17.76 17.95 3.00
C ASP A 337 -18.59 19.02 3.76
N THR A 338 -19.91 18.82 3.96
CA THR A 338 -20.80 19.80 4.62
C THR A 338 -21.83 19.16 5.57
N PRO A 339 -21.79 19.45 6.89
CA PRO A 339 -20.72 20.19 7.58
C PRO A 339 -19.42 19.41 7.52
N ASN A 340 -18.28 20.09 7.31
CA ASN A 340 -17.00 19.41 7.21
C ASN A 340 -16.71 18.65 8.50
N ALA A 341 -16.76 17.33 8.46
CA ALA A 341 -16.48 16.49 9.62
C ALA A 341 -14.98 16.42 9.93
N ASP A 342 -14.15 16.92 9.00
CA ASP A 342 -12.71 16.73 8.91
C ASP A 342 -12.32 15.24 8.92
N ARG A 343 -11.49 14.82 7.98
CA ARG A 343 -11.00 13.44 7.98
C ARG A 343 -9.87 13.32 8.98
N THR A 344 -10.06 12.49 10.00
CA THR A 344 -9.10 12.29 11.08
C THR A 344 -8.62 10.84 11.17
N SER A 345 -7.40 10.65 11.67
CA SER A 345 -6.93 9.33 12.11
C SER A 345 -7.69 8.79 13.33
N GLY A 346 -8.55 9.61 13.94
CA GLY A 346 -9.31 9.25 15.13
C GLY A 346 -8.37 8.87 16.28
N THR A 347 -8.59 7.70 16.87
CA THR A 347 -7.75 7.17 17.96
C THR A 347 -6.51 6.43 17.46
N GLN A 348 -6.33 6.25 16.15
CA GLN A 348 -5.15 5.58 15.63
C GLN A 348 -3.91 6.43 15.84
N THR A 349 -2.83 5.74 16.19
CA THR A 349 -1.52 6.33 16.41
C THR A 349 -0.46 5.45 15.77
N ALA A 350 0.66 6.05 15.40
CA ALA A 350 1.85 5.34 14.94
C ALA A 350 3.00 5.64 15.88
N THR A 351 3.58 4.60 16.48
CA THR A 351 4.69 4.75 17.41
C THR A 351 5.94 4.11 16.82
N MET A 352 7.00 4.90 16.72
CA MET A 352 8.35 4.50 16.35
C MET A 352 9.24 4.52 17.60
N LYS A 353 10.33 3.76 17.61
CA LYS A 353 11.25 3.64 18.74
C LYS A 353 12.67 4.02 18.36
N VAL A 354 13.25 4.97 19.09
CA VAL A 354 14.62 5.42 18.89
C VAL A 354 15.51 4.85 20.01
N THR A 355 16.63 4.24 19.64
CA THR A 355 17.65 3.78 20.59
C THR A 355 18.84 4.73 20.58
N ILE A 356 19.29 5.15 21.76
CA ILE A 356 20.48 6.00 21.90
C ILE A 356 21.69 5.12 22.11
N ILE A 357 22.67 5.19 21.21
CA ILE A 357 23.95 4.48 21.36
C ILE A 357 25.12 5.45 21.30
N ASP A 358 25.87 5.50 22.39
CA ASP A 358 26.94 6.47 22.62
C ASP A 358 28.19 5.78 23.17
N GLY A 359 29.36 6.38 22.95
CA GLY A 359 30.67 5.82 23.30
C GLY A 359 31.73 6.11 22.23
N THR A 360 32.99 5.80 22.51
CA THR A 360 34.11 6.01 21.56
C THR A 360 33.95 5.16 20.29
N ASN A 361 33.31 3.99 20.41
CA ASN A 361 32.95 3.06 19.33
C ASN A 361 31.51 2.57 19.53
N PRO A 362 30.47 3.37 19.18
CA PRO A 362 29.09 2.96 19.36
C PRO A 362 28.77 1.82 18.41
N GLU A 363 28.42 0.66 18.97
CA GLU A 363 28.15 -0.56 18.20
C GLU A 363 26.83 -1.20 18.63
N LYS A 364 26.00 -1.54 17.65
CA LYS A 364 24.87 -2.45 17.80
C LYS A 364 24.69 -3.26 16.53
N ILE A 365 24.94 -4.55 16.65
CA ILE A 365 24.66 -5.52 15.61
C ILE A 365 23.36 -6.21 15.95
N THR A 366 22.42 -6.17 15.02
CA THR A 366 21.22 -7.00 15.05
C THR A 366 21.44 -8.19 14.13
N THR A 367 21.06 -9.39 14.58
CA THR A 367 21.25 -10.61 13.81
C THR A 367 19.98 -11.43 13.72
N HIS A 368 19.79 -12.12 12.60
CA HIS A 368 18.63 -12.97 12.37
C HIS A 368 19.04 -14.30 11.73
N ALA A 369 18.80 -15.39 12.46
CA ALA A 369 18.96 -16.74 11.94
C ALA A 369 17.70 -17.17 11.18
N LEU A 370 17.85 -17.48 9.89
CA LEU A 370 16.74 -17.85 9.02
C LEU A 370 16.53 -19.36 8.94
N VAL A 371 15.27 -19.73 8.71
CA VAL A 371 14.86 -21.10 8.35
C VAL A 371 14.39 -21.06 6.90
N ASP A 372 15.20 -21.65 6.02
CA ASP A 372 14.91 -21.69 4.59
C ASP A 372 14.29 -23.04 4.22
N HIS A 373 13.24 -23.00 3.41
CA HIS A 373 12.63 -24.18 2.81
C HIS A 373 13.04 -24.23 1.35
N ALA A 374 13.80 -25.26 0.97
CA ALA A 374 14.42 -25.33 -0.34
C ALA A 374 14.05 -26.61 -1.09
N PRO A 375 13.81 -26.53 -2.41
CA PRO A 375 13.41 -27.69 -3.21
C PRO A 375 14.54 -28.73 -3.26
N ASN A 376 14.25 -29.94 -2.76
CA ASN A 376 15.20 -31.03 -2.72
C ASN A 376 15.15 -31.86 -4.02
N TRP A 377 15.92 -31.43 -5.01
CA TRP A 377 16.04 -32.11 -6.30
C TRP A 377 16.76 -33.47 -6.25
N ALA A 378 17.49 -33.75 -5.16
CA ALA A 378 18.14 -35.04 -4.95
C ALA A 378 17.15 -36.20 -4.76
N LEU A 379 15.88 -35.89 -4.44
CA LEU A 379 14.78 -36.87 -4.42
C LEU A 379 14.34 -37.31 -5.81
N LYS A 380 14.51 -36.47 -6.85
CA LYS A 380 13.93 -36.72 -8.19
C LYS A 380 14.93 -37.02 -9.29
N LYS A 381 16.09 -36.35 -9.34
CA LYS A 381 16.97 -36.57 -10.50
C LYS A 381 18.48 -36.43 -10.27
N TYR A 382 19.02 -35.42 -9.58
CA TYR A 382 20.48 -35.29 -9.33
C TYR A 382 20.81 -34.34 -8.15
N ASP A 383 22.04 -34.43 -7.63
CA ASP A 383 22.67 -33.62 -6.58
C ASP A 383 23.34 -32.33 -7.11
N THR A 384 22.95 -31.85 -8.28
CA THR A 384 23.65 -30.76 -9.00
C THR A 384 22.98 -29.40 -8.88
N TYR A 385 21.76 -29.33 -8.35
CA TYR A 385 21.04 -28.06 -8.18
C TYR A 385 21.37 -27.42 -6.83
N ASN A 386 22.14 -26.33 -6.85
CA ASN A 386 22.48 -25.59 -5.64
C ASN A 386 21.31 -24.70 -5.21
N THR A 387 20.86 -24.90 -3.98
CA THR A 387 19.88 -24.08 -3.29
C THR A 387 20.47 -23.51 -2.01
N ARG A 388 19.78 -22.55 -1.39
CA ARG A 388 20.16 -21.97 -0.11
C ARG A 388 19.64 -22.85 1.03
N LEU A 389 20.53 -23.23 1.92
CA LEU A 389 20.33 -24.17 3.02
C LEU A 389 20.35 -23.43 4.37
N GLY A 390 19.78 -22.22 4.40
CA GLY A 390 19.79 -21.30 5.53
C GLY A 390 20.69 -20.07 5.29
N ALA A 391 20.41 -19.00 6.02
CA ALA A 391 21.22 -17.79 6.04
C ALA A 391 21.17 -17.07 7.40
N TYR A 392 22.22 -16.30 7.69
CA TYR A 392 22.37 -15.50 8.91
C TYR A 392 22.49 -14.01 8.59
N LEU A 393 21.46 -13.23 8.83
CA LEU A 393 21.49 -11.80 8.50
C LEU A 393 22.22 -11.03 9.61
N ILE A 394 23.05 -10.07 9.20
CA ILE A 394 23.78 -9.16 10.09
C ILE A 394 23.44 -7.74 9.66
N LYS A 395 22.87 -6.94 10.56
CA LYS A 395 22.61 -5.50 10.36
C LYS A 395 23.47 -4.70 11.32
N ASN A 396 24.25 -3.76 10.79
CA ASN A 396 24.96 -2.79 11.61
C ASN A 396 24.07 -1.55 11.74
N GLU A 397 23.41 -1.40 12.89
CA GLU A 397 22.39 -0.36 13.10
C GLU A 397 22.97 1.06 13.11
N PRO A 398 24.13 1.33 13.76
CA PRO A 398 24.72 2.64 13.72
C PRO A 398 25.26 3.04 12.33
N PRO A 399 25.33 4.36 12.03
CA PRO A 399 25.96 4.87 10.81
C PRO A 399 27.50 4.78 10.84
N SER A 400 28.10 4.43 11.99
CA SER A 400 29.54 4.20 12.13
C SER A 400 29.90 2.73 11.86
N PRO A 401 31.10 2.45 11.32
CA PRO A 401 31.59 1.08 11.21
C PRO A 401 31.75 0.41 12.59
N THR A 402 31.65 -0.91 12.62
CA THR A 402 31.91 -1.73 13.81
C THR A 402 33.41 -1.80 14.14
N GLU A 403 33.74 -2.33 15.32
CA GLU A 403 35.07 -2.94 15.50
C GLU A 403 35.25 -4.14 14.55
N PRO A 404 36.50 -4.53 14.20
CA PRO A 404 36.73 -5.69 13.36
C PRO A 404 36.01 -6.94 13.87
N LYS A 405 35.33 -7.65 12.96
CA LYS A 405 34.58 -8.87 13.30
C LYS A 405 35.22 -10.12 12.75
N THR A 406 35.05 -11.21 13.48
CA THR A 406 35.36 -12.57 13.05
C THR A 406 34.06 -13.35 12.94
N LEU A 407 33.88 -14.01 11.80
CA LEU A 407 32.77 -14.88 11.50
C LEU A 407 33.27 -16.32 11.49
N GLU A 408 32.62 -17.19 12.26
CA GLU A 408 32.88 -18.62 12.28
C GLU A 408 31.60 -19.38 11.93
N MET A 409 31.69 -20.33 11.03
CA MET A 409 30.60 -21.21 10.62
C MET A 409 31.03 -22.66 10.76
N THR A 410 30.25 -23.45 11.48
CA THR A 410 30.32 -24.91 11.49
C THR A 410 29.11 -25.44 10.74
N ILE A 411 29.35 -26.12 9.63
CA ILE A 411 28.36 -26.35 8.58
C ILE A 411 28.12 -27.85 8.45
N ASP A 412 26.85 -28.25 8.62
CA ASP A 412 26.36 -29.59 8.32
C ASP A 412 27.17 -30.71 8.98
N ASP A 413 27.27 -30.70 10.31
CA ASP A 413 27.94 -31.77 11.08
C ASP A 413 27.35 -33.17 10.79
N GLY A 414 26.09 -33.23 10.35
CA GLY A 414 25.41 -34.46 9.95
C GLY A 414 25.84 -34.99 8.57
N ASN A 415 26.64 -34.23 7.82
CA ASN A 415 27.13 -34.57 6.47
C ASN A 415 25.96 -34.94 5.52
N THR A 416 24.84 -34.22 5.65
CA THR A 416 23.56 -34.45 4.98
C THR A 416 23.53 -33.87 3.55
N ALA A 417 24.34 -32.86 3.28
CA ALA A 417 24.37 -32.12 2.02
C ALA A 417 25.80 -32.01 1.45
N ILE A 418 25.87 -31.70 0.16
CA ILE A 418 27.07 -31.28 -0.54
C ILE A 418 27.12 -29.75 -0.51
N ILE A 419 27.99 -29.18 0.32
CA ILE A 419 28.11 -27.73 0.50
C ILE A 419 29.15 -27.18 -0.46
N ARG A 420 28.68 -26.47 -1.49
CA ARG A 420 29.52 -25.96 -2.58
C ARG A 420 29.83 -24.48 -2.46
N GLY A 421 29.06 -23.74 -1.67
CA GLY A 421 29.22 -22.31 -1.52
C GLY A 421 28.84 -21.81 -0.14
N VAL A 422 29.56 -20.81 0.35
CA VAL A 422 29.25 -20.07 1.57
C VAL A 422 29.40 -18.59 1.26
N THR A 423 28.42 -17.77 1.61
CA THR A 423 28.56 -16.32 1.48
C THR A 423 28.99 -15.69 2.80
N ILE A 424 29.69 -14.56 2.73
CA ILE A 424 30.11 -13.75 3.88
C ILE A 424 29.74 -12.28 3.65
N PRO A 425 29.70 -11.41 4.68
CA PRO A 425 29.35 -10.00 4.52
C PRO A 425 30.31 -9.29 3.58
N TYR A 426 29.78 -8.46 2.67
CA TYR A 426 30.58 -7.71 1.71
C TYR A 426 30.02 -6.35 1.37
N LYS A 427 30.93 -5.37 1.34
CA LYS A 427 30.77 -4.04 0.74
C LYS A 427 32.10 -3.62 0.10
N PRO A 428 32.08 -2.74 -0.92
CA PRO A 428 33.31 -2.15 -1.45
C PRO A 428 34.09 -1.46 -0.32
N GLY A 429 35.38 -1.75 -0.22
CA GLY A 429 36.26 -1.18 0.81
C GLY A 429 36.44 -2.04 2.06
N MET A 430 35.66 -3.12 2.24
CA MET A 430 35.94 -4.09 3.30
C MET A 430 37.26 -4.82 3.03
N THR A 431 38.02 -5.08 4.10
CA THR A 431 39.29 -5.81 4.07
C THR A 431 39.16 -7.07 4.90
N TYR A 432 39.48 -8.20 4.30
CA TYR A 432 39.34 -9.52 4.90
C TYR A 432 40.70 -10.06 5.33
N GLY A 433 40.73 -10.76 6.45
CA GLY A 433 41.84 -11.61 6.85
C GLY A 433 41.77 -13.00 6.21
N PRO A 434 42.76 -13.87 6.47
CA PRO A 434 42.82 -15.21 5.91
C PRO A 434 41.53 -16.03 6.14
N ILE A 435 41.17 -16.85 5.16
CA ILE A 435 40.00 -17.73 5.24
C ILE A 435 40.47 -19.11 5.68
N HIS A 436 40.17 -19.48 6.92
CA HIS A 436 40.41 -20.82 7.43
C HIS A 436 39.22 -21.72 7.13
N TRP A 437 39.47 -22.94 6.68
CA TRP A 437 38.42 -23.84 6.24
C TRP A 437 38.72 -25.30 6.59
N THR A 438 37.66 -26.09 6.73
CA THR A 438 37.71 -27.56 6.80
C THR A 438 36.71 -28.15 5.81
N ALA A 439 36.97 -29.39 5.39
CA ALA A 439 36.15 -30.09 4.41
C ALA A 439 35.68 -31.47 4.89
N SER A 440 34.71 -32.05 4.19
CA SER A 440 34.11 -33.35 4.54
C SER A 440 35.05 -34.55 4.36
N ASP A 441 36.12 -34.40 3.58
CA ASP A 441 37.16 -35.42 3.41
C ASP A 441 38.25 -35.35 4.50
N GLY A 442 38.10 -34.46 5.48
CA GLY A 442 39.04 -34.24 6.58
C GLY A 442 40.19 -33.28 6.24
N SER A 443 40.26 -32.79 4.99
CA SER A 443 41.23 -31.75 4.65
C SER A 443 40.87 -30.41 5.31
N SER A 444 41.90 -29.61 5.55
CA SER A 444 41.77 -28.26 6.11
C SER A 444 42.89 -27.37 5.59
N GLY A 445 42.67 -26.07 5.60
CA GLY A 445 43.63 -25.14 5.05
C GLY A 445 43.35 -23.69 5.39
N THR A 446 44.20 -22.83 4.83
CA THR A 446 44.06 -21.38 4.89
C THR A 446 44.18 -20.85 3.47
N ALA A 447 43.20 -20.07 3.03
CA ALA A 447 43.17 -19.44 1.72
C ALA A 447 43.30 -17.92 1.84
N ASP A 448 43.91 -17.32 0.81
CA ASP A 448 44.01 -15.87 0.69
C ASP A 448 42.65 -15.27 0.27
N PRO A 449 42.22 -14.12 0.82
CA PRO A 449 40.94 -13.47 0.47
C PRO A 449 40.74 -13.15 -1.02
N SER A 450 41.81 -13.19 -1.84
CA SER A 450 41.72 -13.09 -3.29
C SER A 450 40.77 -14.11 -3.94
N ILE A 451 40.48 -15.24 -3.27
CA ILE A 451 39.52 -16.23 -3.76
C ILE A 451 38.05 -15.80 -3.68
N LEU A 452 37.74 -14.72 -2.94
CA LEU A 452 36.38 -14.25 -2.76
C LEU A 452 35.77 -13.83 -4.09
N GLN A 453 34.71 -14.51 -4.50
CA GLN A 453 33.92 -14.09 -5.65
C GLN A 453 33.06 -12.89 -5.23
N LYS A 454 33.39 -11.74 -5.79
CA LYS A 454 32.68 -10.47 -5.54
C LYS A 454 31.57 -10.27 -6.56
N PRO A 455 30.44 -9.65 -6.16
CA PRO A 455 29.40 -9.24 -7.09
C PRO A 455 29.99 -8.39 -8.23
N SER A 456 29.77 -8.79 -9.48
CA SER A 456 30.38 -8.15 -10.65
C SER A 456 29.41 -7.82 -11.78
N SER A 457 28.15 -8.26 -11.70
CA SER A 457 27.12 -7.97 -12.71
C SER A 457 26.33 -6.70 -12.39
N SER A 458 25.91 -5.99 -13.45
CA SER A 458 24.97 -4.87 -13.34
C SER A 458 23.66 -5.35 -12.71
N GLY A 459 23.39 -4.93 -11.48
CA GLY A 459 22.21 -5.33 -10.70
C GLY A 459 22.52 -6.29 -9.54
N ALA A 460 23.72 -6.87 -9.48
CA ALA A 460 24.15 -7.57 -8.28
C ALA A 460 24.36 -6.58 -7.13
N GLN A 461 23.91 -6.97 -5.94
CA GLN A 461 24.01 -6.13 -4.77
C GLN A 461 25.34 -6.40 -4.06
N ASN A 462 25.97 -5.33 -3.60
CA ASN A 462 27.19 -5.45 -2.81
C ASN A 462 26.80 -5.67 -1.34
N VAL A 463 26.20 -6.83 -1.03
CA VAL A 463 25.93 -7.25 0.36
C VAL A 463 26.69 -8.51 0.74
N SER A 464 27.10 -9.35 -0.22
CA SER A 464 27.84 -10.57 0.11
C SER A 464 28.92 -10.93 -0.92
N ALA A 465 29.91 -11.69 -0.46
CA ALA A 465 30.93 -12.33 -1.29
C ALA A 465 30.82 -13.85 -1.13
N LEU A 466 31.08 -14.60 -2.21
CA LEU A 466 30.95 -16.05 -2.24
C LEU A 466 32.32 -16.74 -2.14
N ILE A 467 32.41 -17.75 -1.27
CA ILE A 467 33.50 -18.72 -1.20
C ILE A 467 32.95 -20.03 -1.75
N THR A 468 33.57 -20.58 -2.81
CA THR A 468 33.20 -21.90 -3.34
C THR A 468 34.20 -22.96 -2.89
N ASN A 469 33.75 -24.20 -2.79
CA ASN A 469 34.63 -25.34 -2.48
C ASN A 469 35.77 -25.47 -3.51
N THR A 470 35.46 -25.27 -4.79
CA THR A 470 36.46 -25.30 -5.87
C THR A 470 37.49 -24.18 -5.76
N ALA A 471 37.12 -22.99 -5.28
CA ALA A 471 38.06 -21.89 -5.03
C ALA A 471 38.98 -22.18 -3.84
N LEU A 472 38.58 -23.08 -2.94
CA LEU A 472 39.43 -23.63 -1.86
C LEU A 472 40.31 -24.80 -2.35
N GLY A 473 40.22 -25.19 -3.62
CA GLY A 473 40.96 -26.30 -4.21
C GLY A 473 40.34 -27.68 -3.96
N LEU A 474 39.08 -27.73 -3.53
CA LEU A 474 38.34 -28.98 -3.27
C LEU A 474 37.65 -29.50 -4.53
N ASP A 475 37.37 -30.81 -4.56
CA ASP A 475 36.47 -31.41 -5.54
C ASP A 475 35.06 -30.84 -5.39
N ILE A 476 34.31 -30.78 -6.50
CA ILE A 476 32.95 -30.23 -6.53
C ILE A 476 31.98 -30.96 -5.59
N ASN A 477 32.26 -32.21 -5.22
CA ASN A 477 31.45 -33.02 -4.32
C ASN A 477 32.01 -33.10 -2.89
N THR A 478 33.17 -32.48 -2.62
CA THR A 478 33.69 -32.33 -1.27
C THR A 478 33.04 -31.09 -0.64
N SER A 479 32.33 -31.31 0.48
CA SER A 479 31.62 -30.23 1.20
C SER A 479 32.60 -29.38 2.01
N ILE A 480 32.32 -28.08 2.04
CA ILE A 480 32.84 -27.19 3.09
C ILE A 480 32.12 -27.54 4.40
N THR A 481 32.87 -27.85 5.46
CA THR A 481 32.32 -28.17 6.79
C THR A 481 32.60 -27.08 7.82
N SER A 482 33.57 -26.20 7.58
CA SER A 482 33.69 -24.97 8.34
C SER A 482 34.35 -23.85 7.55
N ILE A 483 34.01 -22.62 7.94
CA ILE A 483 34.67 -21.40 7.50
C ILE A 483 34.92 -20.53 8.72
N LYS A 484 36.12 -19.97 8.83
CA LYS A 484 36.46 -18.89 9.77
C LYS A 484 37.18 -17.78 9.01
N VAL A 485 36.68 -16.56 9.14
CA VAL A 485 37.24 -15.39 8.45
C VAL A 485 37.16 -14.15 9.34
N ASP A 486 38.23 -13.37 9.35
CA ASP A 486 38.22 -12.01 9.89
C ASP A 486 37.66 -11.06 8.81
N LEU A 487 36.48 -10.50 9.05
CA LEU A 487 35.74 -9.64 8.12
C LEU A 487 36.25 -8.20 8.08
N GLY A 488 37.07 -7.80 9.06
CA GLY A 488 37.35 -6.38 9.31
C GLY A 488 36.12 -5.63 9.84
N PRO A 489 36.14 -4.29 9.90
CA PRO A 489 35.00 -3.47 10.27
C PRO A 489 33.82 -3.66 9.31
N ILE A 490 32.63 -3.95 9.83
CA ILE A 490 31.38 -3.94 9.06
C ILE A 490 30.94 -2.47 8.91
N PRO A 491 30.69 -1.97 7.68
CA PRO A 491 30.33 -0.57 7.46
C PRO A 491 29.04 -0.15 8.19
N GLY A 492 28.94 1.15 8.50
CA GLY A 492 27.72 1.75 9.06
C GLY A 492 26.50 1.58 8.14
N GLY A 493 25.34 1.27 8.72
CA GLY A 493 24.11 1.00 7.96
C GLY A 493 24.20 -0.20 7.02
N TYR A 494 25.19 -1.09 7.21
CA TYR A 494 25.25 -2.33 6.46
C TYR A 494 24.02 -3.17 6.80
N ASP A 495 23.26 -3.49 5.75
CA ASP A 495 22.16 -4.43 5.81
C ASP A 495 22.57 -5.73 5.12
N GLY A 496 22.48 -6.85 5.85
CA GLY A 496 22.93 -8.16 5.44
C GLY A 496 22.11 -8.80 4.33
N ILE A 497 21.09 -8.10 3.83
CA ILE A 497 20.20 -8.47 2.74
C ILE A 497 20.04 -7.29 1.76
N LYS A 498 19.70 -7.58 0.51
CA LYS A 498 19.28 -6.54 -0.45
C LYS A 498 18.12 -5.73 0.18
N PRO A 499 18.08 -4.39 0.01
CA PRO A 499 16.89 -3.59 0.28
C PRO A 499 15.70 -4.09 -0.55
N VAL A 500 14.87 -4.88 0.10
CA VAL A 500 13.51 -5.22 -0.30
C VAL A 500 12.72 -4.93 0.96
N ASN A 501 11.63 -4.15 0.87
CA ASN A 501 10.81 -3.67 2.00
C ASN A 501 11.03 -4.54 3.25
N ASP A 502 11.81 -3.96 4.17
CA ASP A 502 12.75 -4.57 5.10
C ASP A 502 12.28 -5.91 5.73
N LEU A 503 12.95 -7.02 5.40
CA LEU A 503 12.73 -8.34 6.00
C LEU A 503 13.20 -8.42 7.48
N LEU A 504 14.05 -7.49 7.92
CA LEU A 504 14.54 -7.39 9.30
C LEU A 504 13.63 -6.51 10.17
N ASP A 505 12.92 -5.57 9.55
CA ASP A 505 11.88 -4.75 10.18
C ASP A 505 10.46 -5.26 9.84
N THR A 506 10.29 -6.58 9.70
CA THR A 506 8.97 -7.18 9.46
C THR A 506 8.01 -6.89 10.62
N SER A 507 6.71 -6.76 10.31
CA SER A 507 5.63 -6.62 11.29
C SER A 507 5.55 -7.77 12.32
N ASN A 508 6.29 -8.86 12.08
CA ASN A 508 6.47 -9.97 12.99
C ASN A 508 7.95 -10.37 13.05
N PRO A 509 8.72 -9.92 14.06
CA PRO A 509 10.13 -10.34 14.23
C PRO A 509 10.31 -11.84 14.50
N ALA A 510 9.22 -12.60 14.67
CA ALA A 510 9.24 -14.07 14.69
C ALA A 510 9.12 -14.73 13.31
N ASP A 511 8.88 -13.95 12.24
CA ASP A 511 8.85 -14.44 10.87
C ASP A 511 10.28 -14.65 10.37
N LYS A 512 10.74 -15.90 10.44
CA LYS A 512 12.11 -16.31 10.13
C LYS A 512 12.28 -16.75 8.67
N HIS A 513 11.35 -16.36 7.82
CA HIS A 513 11.20 -16.88 6.46
C HIS A 513 11.43 -15.78 5.42
N VAL A 514 12.17 -16.12 4.37
CA VAL A 514 12.29 -15.30 3.16
C VAL A 514 11.44 -15.98 2.09
N ASN A 515 10.33 -15.36 1.72
CA ASN A 515 9.28 -15.97 0.87
C ASN A 515 9.62 -16.04 -0.63
N ASP A 516 10.77 -15.52 -1.05
CA ASP A 516 11.14 -15.46 -2.47
C ASP A 516 12.36 -16.36 -2.73
N GLU A 517 12.19 -17.34 -3.62
CA GLU A 517 13.24 -18.26 -4.07
C GLU A 517 14.33 -17.55 -4.90
N TYR A 518 14.10 -16.29 -5.31
CA TYR A 518 14.94 -15.55 -6.26
C TYR A 518 15.95 -14.56 -5.65
N TYR A 519 16.67 -14.96 -4.60
CA TYR A 519 17.84 -14.18 -4.14
C TYR A 519 19.12 -14.97 -4.39
N GLY A 520 19.75 -14.68 -5.54
CA GLY A 520 21.09 -15.20 -5.87
C GLY A 520 22.10 -14.88 -4.76
N TRP A 521 23.24 -15.57 -4.75
CA TRP A 521 24.20 -15.51 -3.65
C TRP A 521 24.63 -14.08 -3.26
N SER A 522 24.63 -13.12 -4.20
CA SER A 522 25.01 -11.71 -3.97
C SER A 522 23.96 -10.87 -3.25
N TYR A 523 22.78 -11.41 -2.95
CA TYR A 523 21.65 -10.68 -2.36
C TYR A 523 21.52 -10.90 -0.85
N ILE A 524 22.20 -11.92 -0.31
CA ILE A 524 22.09 -12.33 1.09
C ILE A 524 23.48 -12.73 1.60
N SER A 525 23.88 -12.16 2.73
CA SER A 525 25.12 -12.52 3.42
C SER A 525 24.93 -13.76 4.31
N ASN A 526 26.04 -14.48 4.55
CA ASN A 526 26.08 -15.65 5.44
C ASN A 526 25.13 -16.79 5.07
N GLY A 527 24.88 -16.96 3.78
CA GLY A 527 24.09 -18.07 3.24
C GLY A 527 24.96 -19.30 2.98
N VAL A 528 24.41 -20.48 3.26
CA VAL A 528 25.02 -21.76 2.91
C VAL A 528 24.35 -22.29 1.64
N TYR A 529 25.13 -22.65 0.64
CA TYR A 529 24.64 -23.06 -0.68
C TYR A 529 25.13 -24.45 -1.05
N GLY A 530 24.21 -25.29 -1.49
CA GLY A 530 24.51 -26.67 -1.81
C GLY A 530 23.27 -27.45 -2.18
N SER A 531 23.37 -28.77 -2.08
CA SER A 531 22.26 -29.68 -2.35
C SER A 531 22.29 -30.82 -1.35
N TRP A 532 21.13 -31.34 -0.96
CA TRP A 532 21.08 -32.61 -0.23
C TRP A 532 21.79 -33.71 -1.02
N LYS A 533 22.41 -34.64 -0.28
CA LYS A 533 22.94 -35.86 -0.89
C LYS A 533 21.79 -36.74 -1.36
N GLN A 534 22.07 -37.58 -2.34
CA GLN A 534 21.07 -38.52 -2.85
C GLN A 534 20.47 -39.36 -1.71
N GLY A 535 19.14 -39.34 -1.60
CA GLY A 535 18.40 -40.08 -0.57
C GLY A 535 18.36 -39.42 0.81
N ALA A 536 18.96 -38.24 1.00
CA ALA A 536 18.87 -37.47 2.24
C ALA A 536 17.76 -36.42 2.18
N ASP A 537 16.99 -36.31 3.27
CA ASP A 537 15.92 -35.34 3.47
C ASP A 537 15.99 -34.68 4.87
N ALA A 538 17.04 -34.98 5.64
CA ALA A 538 17.28 -34.39 6.95
C ALA A 538 17.59 -32.89 6.86
N ASP A 539 17.25 -32.15 7.91
CA ASP A 539 17.58 -30.73 8.05
C ASP A 539 19.10 -30.51 8.00
N VAL A 540 19.53 -29.58 7.15
CA VAL A 540 20.92 -29.08 7.12
C VAL A 540 21.05 -28.01 8.19
N LYS A 541 21.95 -28.19 9.15
CA LYS A 541 22.15 -27.25 10.25
C LYS A 541 23.53 -26.63 10.19
N THR A 542 23.58 -25.31 10.33
CA THR A 542 24.83 -24.56 10.41
C THR A 542 24.82 -23.71 11.65
N THR A 543 25.88 -23.80 12.44
CA THR A 543 26.10 -22.93 13.60
C THR A 543 26.97 -21.76 13.16
N VAL A 544 26.48 -20.53 13.37
CA VAL A 544 27.17 -19.29 13.02
C VAL A 544 27.52 -18.54 14.30
N LYS A 545 28.77 -18.08 14.41
CA LYS A 545 29.26 -17.23 15.50
C LYS A 545 29.84 -15.96 14.91
N LEU A 546 29.46 -14.83 15.50
CA LEU A 546 30.01 -13.52 15.18
C LEU A 546 30.57 -12.91 16.46
N CYS A 547 31.84 -12.50 16.46
CA CYS A 547 32.45 -11.83 17.60
C CYS A 547 33.39 -10.71 17.14
N THR A 548 33.75 -9.82 18.06
CA THR A 548 34.89 -8.91 17.85
C THR A 548 36.16 -9.73 17.68
N THR A 549 36.95 -9.41 16.65
CA THR A 549 38.21 -10.08 16.34
C THR A 549 39.14 -10.06 17.55
N GLY A 550 39.67 -11.24 17.91
CA GLY A 550 40.49 -11.43 19.12
C GLY A 550 39.68 -11.65 20.41
N GLY A 551 38.36 -11.50 20.36
CA GLY A 551 37.47 -11.82 21.47
C GLY A 551 37.06 -13.30 21.51
N THR A 552 36.46 -13.72 22.63
CA THR A 552 35.88 -15.06 22.78
C THR A 552 34.51 -15.12 22.10
N PRO A 553 34.25 -16.08 21.20
CA PRO A 553 32.93 -16.25 20.59
C PRO A 553 31.86 -16.56 21.64
N THR A 554 30.67 -15.99 21.48
CA THR A 554 29.47 -16.36 22.26
C THR A 554 28.90 -17.70 21.78
N ALA A 555 27.80 -18.15 22.39
CA ALA A 555 27.01 -19.23 21.83
C ALA A 555 26.61 -18.87 20.38
N GLY A 556 26.76 -19.82 19.46
CA GLY A 556 26.43 -19.61 18.05
C GLY A 556 24.94 -19.73 17.80
N ASP A 557 24.46 -18.98 16.81
CA ASP A 557 23.11 -19.09 16.30
C ASP A 557 23.02 -20.23 15.28
N VAL A 558 21.90 -20.94 15.27
CA VAL A 558 21.69 -22.07 14.34
C VAL A 558 20.76 -21.64 13.22
N ILE A 559 21.26 -21.68 11.97
CA ILE A 559 20.46 -21.56 10.76
C ILE A 559 20.10 -22.96 10.26
N THR A 560 18.94 -23.10 9.62
CA THR A 560 18.43 -24.42 9.19
C THR A 560 17.92 -24.38 7.77
N GLY A 561 18.45 -25.25 6.92
CA GLY A 561 17.91 -25.59 5.61
C GLY A 561 16.98 -26.79 5.71
N LYS A 562 15.70 -26.59 5.43
CA LYS A 562 14.68 -27.63 5.41
C LYS A 562 14.38 -28.04 3.98
N THR A 563 14.21 -29.34 3.78
CA THR A 563 13.78 -29.88 2.49
C THR A 563 12.32 -29.51 2.20
N SER A 564 12.03 -29.13 0.95
CA SER A 564 10.68 -29.09 0.40
C SER A 564 10.61 -29.97 -0.85
N ALA A 565 9.43 -30.47 -1.18
CA ALA A 565 9.25 -31.23 -2.40
C ALA A 565 9.49 -30.31 -3.62
N PRO A 566 10.31 -30.71 -4.60
CA PRO A 566 10.53 -29.88 -5.78
C PRO A 566 9.23 -29.78 -6.58
N GLU A 567 8.74 -28.56 -6.77
CA GLU A 567 7.56 -28.24 -7.58
C GLU A 567 7.96 -27.94 -9.03
N VAL A 568 7.17 -28.43 -9.98
CA VAL A 568 7.32 -28.06 -11.40
C VAL A 568 6.20 -27.07 -11.70
N LEU A 569 6.52 -25.78 -11.71
CA LEU A 569 5.59 -24.74 -12.08
C LEU A 569 5.51 -24.66 -13.62
N ASN A 570 4.56 -25.38 -14.21
CA ASN A 570 4.24 -25.19 -15.62
C ASN A 570 3.60 -23.80 -15.82
N GLY A 571 4.28 -22.90 -16.54
CA GLY A 571 3.65 -21.68 -17.09
C GLY A 571 4.17 -20.32 -16.58
N VAL A 572 5.22 -20.27 -15.74
CA VAL A 572 5.82 -18.99 -15.31
C VAL A 572 7.23 -18.86 -15.92
N GLY A 573 7.32 -18.28 -17.11
CA GLY A 573 8.57 -17.98 -17.81
C GLY A 573 8.68 -18.58 -19.21
N THR A 574 9.33 -17.86 -20.13
CA THR A 574 9.61 -18.34 -21.50
C THR A 574 10.85 -19.22 -21.47
N ILE A 575 10.71 -20.51 -21.77
CA ILE A 575 11.83 -21.45 -21.86
C ILE A 575 12.37 -21.41 -23.30
N SER A 576 13.68 -21.18 -23.45
CA SER A 576 14.38 -21.35 -24.73
C SER A 576 14.31 -22.81 -25.15
N LYS A 577 13.96 -23.07 -26.41
CA LYS A 577 13.81 -24.42 -27.01
C LYS A 577 15.03 -25.35 -26.87
N SER A 578 16.18 -24.82 -26.46
CA SER A 578 17.43 -25.57 -26.26
C SER A 578 17.64 -26.07 -24.83
N GLN A 579 16.79 -25.66 -23.87
CA GLN A 579 16.69 -26.23 -22.51
C GLN A 579 15.58 -27.27 -22.48
#